data_AF-H3NQC0-F1
#
_entry.id   AF-H3NQC0-F1
#
_cell.length_a   1.000
_cell.length_b   1.000
_cell.length_c   1.000
_cell.angle_alpha   90.00
_cell.angle_beta   90.00
_cell.angle_gamma   90.00
#
_symmetry.space_group_name_H-M   'P 1'
#
loop_
_entity.id
_entity.type
_entity.pdbx_description
1 polymer ?
#
loop_
_entity_poly.entity_id
_entity_poly.type
_entity_poly.pdbx_seq_one_letter_code
_entity_poly.pdbx_strand_id
1 'polypeptide(L)' 'MDYYKKIKARNIILTIIFLVGIVMQFIGHRIESTTGLFIQLASLAVLILVLFLYNRRYK' A
#
# COMPACT_ATOMS: atom_id res chain seq x y z
N MET A 1 -22.16 -4.13 -17.92
CA MET A 1 -21.68 -2.91 -17.22
C MET A 1 -21.07 -3.18 -15.83
N ASP A 2 -21.32 -4.34 -15.20
CA ASP A 2 -20.76 -4.68 -13.88
C ASP A 2 -19.24 -4.88 -13.80
N TYR A 3 -18.62 -5.36 -14.88
CA TYR A 3 -17.20 -5.70 -14.86
C TYR A 3 -16.29 -4.47 -14.63
N TYR A 4 -16.65 -3.33 -15.22
CA TYR A 4 -15.95 -2.06 -15.05
C TYR A 4 -16.08 -1.49 -13.63
N LYS A 5 -17.26 -1.66 -12.99
CA LYS A 5 -17.46 -1.25 -11.59
C LYS A 5 -16.58 -2.05 -10.63
N LYS A 6 -16.43 -3.36 -10.85
CA LYS A 6 -15.56 -4.22 -10.03
C LYS A 6 -14.07 -3.86 -10.16
N ILE A 7 -13.63 -3.43 -11.35
CA ILE A 7 -12.26 -2.96 -11.56
C ILE A 7 -12.04 -1.61 -10.87
N LYS A 8 -12.97 -0.65 -11.02
CA LYS A 8 -12.90 0.65 -10.32
C LYS A 8 -12.89 0.50 -8.80
N ALA A 9 -13.78 -0.31 -8.23
CA ALA A 9 -13.84 -0.54 -6.79
C ALA A 9 -12.53 -1.14 -6.25
N ARG A 10 -11.96 -2.13 -6.96
CA ARG A 10 -10.69 -2.75 -6.56
C ARG A 10 -9.50 -1.80 -6.66
N ASN A 11 -9.50 -0.90 -7.65
CA ASN A 11 -8.52 0.17 -7.74
C ASN A 11 -8.60 1.14 -6.56
N ILE A 12 -9.81 1.58 -6.21
CA ILE A 12 -10.02 2.47 -5.07
C ILE A 12 -9.52 1.79 -3.78
N ILE A 13 -9.79 0.49 -3.61
CA ILE A 13 -9.25 -0.29 -2.48
C ILE A 13 -7.71 -0.29 -2.49
N LEU A 14 -7.07 -0.54 -3.64
CA LEU A 14 -5.60 -0.48 -3.75
C LEU A 14 -5.05 0.91 -3.40
N THR A 15 -5.71 1.99 -3.84
CA THR A 15 -5.33 3.36 -3.50
C THR A 15 -5.45 3.65 -2.00
N ILE A 16 -6.51 3.14 -1.35
CA ILE A 16 -6.69 3.29 0.11
C ILE A 16 -5.58 2.54 0.86
N ILE A 17 -5.27 1.30 0.46
CA ILE A 17 -4.19 0.51 1.07
C ILE A 17 -2.84 1.21 0.89
N PHE A 18 -2.61 1.81 -0.27
CA PHE A 18 -1.41 2.61 -0.54
C PHE A 18 -1.29 3.81 0.41
N LEU A 19 -2.37 4.58 0.58
CA LEU A 19 -2.43 5.71 1.52
C LEU A 19 -2.16 5.26 2.97
N VAL A 20 -2.75 4.14 3.40
CA VAL A 20 -2.51 3.58 4.73
C VAL A 20 -1.04 3.19 4.90
N GLY A 21 -0.43 2.56 3.89
CA GLY A 21 0.99 2.20 3.90
C GLY A 21 1.90 3.44 4.05
N ILE A 22 1.57 4.55 3.39
CA ILE A 22 2.29 5.81 3.53
C ILE A 22 2.17 6.36 4.96
N VAL A 23 0.97 6.41 5.52
CA VAL A 23 0.75 6.90 6.90
C VAL A 23 1.53 6.05 7.90
N MET A 24 1.56 4.74 7.70
CA MET A 24 2.30 3.80 8.53
C MET A 24 3.83 4.03 8.46
N GLN A 25 4.36 4.43 7.30
CA GLN A 25 5.76 4.83 7.13
C GLN A 25 6.13 6.03 8.02
N PHE A 26 5.25 7.04 8.08
CA PHE A 26 5.45 8.23 8.90
C PHE A 26 5.34 7.91 10.39
N ILE A 27 4.44 7.00 10.79
CA ILE A 27 4.32 6.54 12.18
C ILE A 27 5.57 5.77 12.59
N GLY A 28 6.03 4.83 11.75
CA GLY A 28 7.27 4.08 11.99
C GLY A 28 8.49 4.97 12.09
N HIS A 29 8.53 6.07 11.33
CA HIS A 29 9.61 7.06 11.42
C HIS A 29 9.68 7.80 12.76
N ARG A 30 8.53 8.00 13.44
CA ARG A 30 8.50 8.63 14.77
C ARG A 30 8.96 7.70 15.89
N ILE A 31 9.20 6.43 15.59
CA ILE A 31 9.62 5.43 16.56
C ILE A 31 11.12 5.17 16.32
N GLU A 32 11.99 5.72 17.17
CA GLU A 32 13.45 5.60 17.07
C GLU A 32 14.00 4.24 17.53
N SER A 33 13.14 3.25 17.73
CA SER A 33 13.55 1.91 18.14
C SER A 33 13.78 0.99 16.94
N THR A 34 14.48 -0.13 17.15
CA THR A 34 14.62 -1.20 16.16
C THR A 34 13.27 -1.67 15.63
N THR A 35 12.22 -1.60 16.45
CA THR A 35 10.84 -1.89 16.05
C THR A 35 10.31 -0.90 15.00
N GLY A 36 10.67 0.38 15.10
CA GLY A 36 10.34 1.39 14.09
C GLY A 36 10.94 1.10 12.73
N LEU A 37 12.19 0.60 12.69
CA LEU A 37 12.84 0.15 11.45
C LEU A 37 12.10 -1.02 10.81
N PHE A 38 11.70 -2.03 11.59
CA PHE A 38 10.91 -3.15 11.06
C PHE A 38 9.54 -2.71 10.54
N ILE A 39 8.89 -1.77 11.24
CA ILE A 39 7.61 -1.20 10.79
C ILE A 39 7.78 -0.48 9.46
N GLN A 40 8.83 0.35 9.32
CA GLN A 40 9.15 1.05 8.07
C GLN A 40 9.46 0.10 6.92
N LEU A 41 10.17 -1.01 7.20
CA LEU A 41 10.50 -2.02 6.19
C LEU A 41 9.25 -2.79 5.73
N ALA A 42 8.38 -3.13 6.69
CA ALA A 42 7.11 -3.80 6.41
C ALA A 42 6.16 -2.92 5.62
N SER A 43 6.03 -1.63 5.97
CA SER A 43 5.19 -0.70 5.21
C SER A 43 5.73 -0.46 3.80
N LEU A 44 7.05 -0.39 3.60
CA LEU A 44 7.66 -0.36 2.27
C LEU A 44 7.33 -1.61 1.44
N ALA A 45 7.43 -2.80 2.03
CA ALA A 45 7.09 -4.04 1.35
C ALA A 45 5.61 -4.05 0.91
N VAL A 46 4.70 -3.57 1.75
CA VAL A 46 3.28 -3.42 1.42
C VAL A 46 3.07 -2.44 0.27
N LEU A 47 3.75 -1.28 0.29
CA LEU A 47 3.66 -0.29 -0.79
C LEU A 47 4.13 -0.87 -2.14
N ILE A 48 5.25 -1.59 -2.14
CA ILE A 48 5.79 -2.24 -3.34
C ILE A 48 4.82 -3.32 -3.83
N LEU A 49 4.23 -4.12 -2.93
CA LEU A 49 3.28 -5.18 -3.28
C LEU A 49 2.01 -4.59 -3.91
N VAL A 50 1.50 -3.48 -3.37
CA VAL A 50 0.35 -2.75 -3.95
C VAL A 50 0.68 -2.22 -5.34
N LEU A 51 1.84 -1.59 -5.51
CA LEU A 51 2.32 -1.12 -6.82
C LEU A 51 2.50 -2.27 -7.81
N PHE A 52 3.03 -3.40 -7.36
CA PHE A 52 3.21 -4.60 -8.18
C PHE A 52 1.87 -5.19 -8.62
N LEU A 53 0.91 -5.35 -7.70
CA LEU A 53 -0.43 -5.84 -8.01
C LEU A 53 -1.16 -4.91 -8.99
N TYR A 54 -1.00 -3.61 -8.82
CA TYR A 54 -1.53 -2.62 -9.75
C TYR A 54 -0.86 -2.74 -11.13
N ASN A 55 0.47 -2.71 -11.19
CA ASN A 55 1.23 -2.73 -12.44
C ASN A 55 1.01 -4.03 -13.24
N ARG A 56 0.94 -5.20 -12.56
CA ARG A 56 0.62 -6.49 -13.20
C ARG A 56 -0.77 -6.53 -13.83
N ARG A 57 -1.70 -5.72 -13.34
CA ARG A 57 -3.08 -5.65 -13.84
C ARG A 57 -3.27 -4.69 -15.01
N TYR A 58 -2.39 -3.72 -15.15
CA TYR A 58 -2.47 -2.64 -16.14
C TYR A 58 -1.48 -2.79 -17.30
N LYS A 59 -0.54 -3.75 -17.21
CA LYS A 59 0.28 -4.22 -18.34
C LYS A 59 -0.46 -5.23 -19.20
#